data_AF-A0A0G1XI48-F1
#
_entry.id   AF-A0A0G1XI48-F1
#
_cell.length_a   1.000
_cell.length_b   1.000
_cell.length_c   1.000
_cell.angle_alpha   90.00
_cell.angle_beta   90.00
_cell.angle_gamma   90.00
#
_symmetry.space_group_name_H-M   'P 1'
#
loop_
_entity.id
_entity.type
_entity.pdbx_description
1 polymer ?
#
loop_
_entity_poly.entity_id
_entity_poly.type
_entity_poly.pdbx_seq_one_letter_code
_entity_poly.pdbx_strand_id
1 'polypeptide(L)'
;MTSETQSKFHNWKAPESIPGIRLFWSKGFLHYAWVSGLFSVANIFFLWLFIDIFAIPTVLSSIIVIGGTFFLRYVVFHIFKVM
;
A
#
# COMPACT_ATOMS: atom_id res chain seq x y z
N MET A 1 -50.54 -19.57 11.94
CA MET A 1 -49.12 -19.47 11.50
C MET A 1 -49.16 -19.25 10.01
N THR A 2 -48.98 -18.00 9.59
CA THR A 2 -49.43 -17.45 8.29
C THR A 2 -48.45 -17.75 7.16
N SER A 3 -49.00 -18.07 5.98
CA SER A 3 -48.28 -18.42 4.75
C SER A 3 -47.35 -17.31 4.21
N GLU A 4 -47.54 -16.06 4.64
CA GLU A 4 -46.70 -14.93 4.26
C GLU A 4 -45.26 -15.02 4.77
N THR A 5 -45.04 -15.65 5.93
CA THR A 5 -43.70 -15.73 6.53
C THR A 5 -42.78 -16.66 5.72
N GLN A 6 -43.32 -17.75 5.17
CA GLN A 6 -42.59 -18.69 4.31
C GLN A 6 -42.11 -18.04 2.99
N SER A 7 -42.94 -17.19 2.39
CA SER A 7 -42.60 -16.47 1.16
C SER A 7 -41.43 -15.49 1.35
N LYS A 8 -41.39 -14.77 2.48
CA LYS A 8 -40.29 -13.84 2.80
C LYS A 8 -38.96 -14.54 3.08
N PHE A 9 -38.99 -15.74 3.68
CA PHE A 9 -37.78 -16.52 3.91
C PHE A 9 -37.18 -17.08 2.62
N HIS A 10 -38.02 -17.46 1.65
CA HIS A 10 -37.54 -18.01 0.38
C HIS A 10 -36.93 -16.95 -0.56
N ASN A 11 -37.17 -15.66 -0.28
CA ASN A 11 -36.68 -14.52 -1.07
C ASN A 11 -35.62 -13.70 -0.31
N TRP A 12 -35.07 -14.25 0.77
CA TRP A 12 -34.02 -13.61 1.55
C TRP A 12 -32.68 -13.73 0.81
N LYS A 13 -32.23 -12.64 0.18
CA LYS A 13 -30.84 -12.50 -0.27
C LYS A 13 -29.99 -12.02 0.91
N ALA A 14 -28.93 -12.77 1.22
CA ALA A 14 -27.92 -12.33 2.18
C ALA A 14 -27.42 -10.92 1.81
N PRO A 15 -27.26 -10.00 2.79
CA PRO A 15 -26.73 -8.68 2.51
C PRO A 15 -25.36 -8.82 1.83
N GLU A 16 -25.17 -8.11 0.71
CA GLU A 16 -23.91 -8.07 -0.01
C GLU A 16 -22.77 -7.83 0.97
N SER A 17 -21.83 -8.77 1.01
CA SER A 17 -20.65 -8.75 1.86
C SER A 17 -19.97 -7.39 1.82
N ILE A 18 -19.68 -6.86 3.01
CA ILE A 18 -19.06 -5.56 3.30
C ILE A 18 -18.02 -5.18 2.22
N PRO A 19 -18.23 -4.09 1.45
CA PRO A 19 -17.43 -3.77 0.27
C PRO A 19 -15.94 -3.52 0.58
N GLY A 20 -15.60 -3.19 1.83
CA GLY A 20 -14.23 -2.91 2.26
C GLY A 20 -13.29 -4.11 2.10
N ILE A 21 -13.72 -5.32 2.42
CA ILE A 21 -12.82 -6.49 2.52
C ILE A 21 -12.38 -6.97 1.12
N ARG A 22 -13.26 -6.87 0.12
CA ARG A 22 -12.91 -7.15 -1.28
C ARG A 22 -11.93 -6.13 -1.86
N LEU A 23 -11.94 -4.89 -1.36
CA LEU A 23 -11.02 -3.84 -1.81
C LEU A 23 -9.57 -4.14 -1.39
N PHE A 24 -9.36 -4.59 -0.15
CA PHE A 24 -8.04 -4.97 0.38
C PHE A 24 -7.43 -6.18 -0.33
N TRP A 25 -8.26 -7.07 -0.89
CA TRP A 25 -7.79 -8.28 -1.59
C TRP A 25 -7.77 -8.15 -3.12
N SER A 26 -8.04 -6.95 -3.64
CA SER A 26 -7.87 -6.67 -5.06
C SER A 26 -6.38 -6.75 -5.43
N LYS A 27 -6.05 -7.46 -6.52
CA LYS A 27 -4.66 -7.57 -7.03
C LYS A 27 -3.98 -6.21 -7.20
N GLY A 28 -4.77 -5.18 -7.56
CA GLY A 28 -4.27 -3.80 -7.64
C GLY A 28 -3.87 -3.26 -6.27
N PHE A 29 -4.75 -3.38 -5.27
CA PHE A 29 -4.47 -2.89 -3.91
C PHE A 29 -3.24 -3.58 -3.29
N LEU A 30 -3.14 -4.90 -3.44
CA LEU A 30 -2.01 -5.67 -2.89
C LEU A 30 -0.67 -5.24 -3.52
N HIS A 31 -0.68 -4.98 -4.83
CA HIS A 31 0.50 -4.49 -5.55
C HIS A 31 0.92 -3.09 -5.05
N TYR A 32 -0.03 -2.16 -4.95
CA TYR A 32 0.26 -0.81 -4.43
C TYR A 32 0.72 -0.84 -2.97
N ALA A 33 0.08 -1.65 -2.13
CA ALA A 33 0.44 -1.81 -0.72
C ALA A 33 1.85 -2.39 -0.57
N TRP A 34 2.21 -3.41 -1.37
CA TRP A 34 3.53 -4.01 -1.33
C TRP A 34 4.62 -3.03 -1.80
N VAL A 35 4.40 -2.34 -2.93
CA VAL A 35 5.33 -1.33 -3.44
C VAL A 35 5.50 -0.20 -2.43
N SER A 36 4.41 0.31 -1.87
CA SER A 36 4.46 1.36 -0.84
C SER A 36 5.17 0.88 0.43
N GLY A 37 4.92 -0.35 0.88
CA GLY A 37 5.59 -0.94 2.03
C GLY A 37 7.09 -1.08 1.81
N LEU A 38 7.51 -1.56 0.63
CA LEU A 38 8.92 -1.68 0.27
C LEU A 38 9.63 -0.33 0.24
N PHE A 39 8.98 0.71 -0.29
CA PHE A 39 9.48 2.08 -0.24
C PHE A 39 9.64 2.61 1.18
N SER A 40 8.68 2.34 2.08
CA SER A 40 8.78 2.74 3.49
C SER A 40 9.93 2.04 4.22
N VAL A 41 10.10 0.73 4.01
CA VAL A 41 11.21 -0.02 4.62
C VAL A 41 12.56 0.48 4.11
N ALA A 42 12.70 0.69 2.80
CA ALA A 42 13.91 1.27 2.22
C ALA A 42 14.23 2.65 2.80
N ASN A 43 13.22 3.50 2.97
CA ASN A 43 13.36 4.84 3.54
C ASN A 43 13.92 4.79 4.98
N ILE A 44 13.34 3.94 5.84
CA ILE A 44 13.82 3.73 7.22
C ILE A 44 15.25 3.15 7.22
N PHE A 45 15.54 2.18 6.35
CA PHE A 45 16.86 1.58 6.22
C PHE A 45 17.93 2.61 5.82
N PHE A 46 17.64 3.47 4.83
CA PHE A 46 18.58 4.51 4.42
C PHE A 46 18.77 5.57 5.51
N LEU A 47 17.69 6.00 6.18
CA LEU A 47 17.79 6.93 7.32
C LEU A 47 18.70 6.37 8.40
N TRP A 48 18.51 5.10 8.77
CA TRP A 48 19.37 4.39 9.72
C TRP A 48 20.82 4.34 9.24
N LEU A 49 21.06 3.96 7.98
CA LEU A 49 22.39 3.90 7.40
C LEU A 49 23.11 5.27 7.47
N PHE A 50 22.43 6.36 7.11
CA PHE A 50 23.03 7.70 7.09
C PHE A 50 23.27 8.27 8.48
N ILE A 51 22.41 7.96 9.46
CA ILE A 51 22.56 8.48 10.82
C ILE A 51 23.59 7.64 11.58
N ASP A 52 23.46 6.32 11.60
CA ASP A 52 24.27 5.47 12.47
C ASP A 52 25.67 5.18 11.91
N ILE A 53 25.82 5.04 10.58
CA ILE A 53 27.15 4.75 9.98
C ILE A 53 27.87 6.03 9.57
N PHE A 54 27.15 6.98 8.96
CA PHE A 54 27.76 8.21 8.45
C PHE A 54 27.69 9.39 9.43
N ALA A 55 27.03 9.25 10.58
CA ALA A 55 26.87 10.30 11.60
C ALA A 55 26.33 11.63 11.04
N ILE A 56 25.53 11.56 9.97
CA ILE A 56 25.02 12.75 9.28
C ILE A 56 23.88 13.35 10.12
N PRO A 57 23.83 14.69 10.27
CA PRO A 57 22.71 15.36 10.93
C PRO A 57 21.36 14.92 10.36
N THR A 58 20.40 14.65 11.24
CA THR A 58 19.08 14.08 10.90
C THR A 58 18.36 14.87 9.81
N VAL A 59 18.52 16.21 9.81
CA VAL A 59 17.96 17.10 8.79
C VAL A 59 18.54 16.79 7.41
N LEU A 60 19.86 16.72 7.28
CA LEU A 60 20.52 16.39 6.00
C LEU A 60 20.22 14.96 5.55
N SER A 61 20.22 14.01 6.49
CA SER A 61 19.84 12.63 6.22
C SER A 61 18.43 12.55 5.65
N SER A 62 17.44 13.22 6.26
CA SER A 62 16.07 13.22 5.75
C SER A 62 15.94 13.81 4.34
N ILE A 63 16.66 14.90 4.03
CA ILE A 63 16.65 15.51 2.70
C ILE A 63 17.23 14.56 1.66
N ILE A 64 18.36 13.91 1.97
CA ILE A 64 19.02 12.97 1.07
C ILE A 64 18.15 11.74 0.86
N VAL A 65 17.54 11.19 1.90
CA VAL A 65 16.71 9.99 1.77
C VAL A 65 15.42 10.30 1.02
N ILE A 66 14.72 11.39 1.34
CA ILE A 66 13.49 11.79 0.63
C ILE A 66 13.81 12.12 -0.83
N GLY A 67 14.85 12.92 -1.07
CA GLY A 67 15.29 13.30 -2.42
C GLY A 67 15.76 12.10 -3.23
N GLY A 68 16.57 11.22 -2.61
CA GLY A 68 17.04 9.97 -3.20
C GLY A 68 15.91 9.00 -3.51
N THR A 69 14.91 8.90 -2.63
CA THR A 69 13.72 8.07 -2.85
C THR A 69 12.89 8.59 -4.03
N PHE A 70 12.70 9.91 -4.13
CA PHE A 70 12.03 10.54 -5.27
C PHE A 70 12.80 10.30 -6.58
N PHE A 71 14.12 10.47 -6.55
CA PHE A 71 14.97 10.24 -7.70
C PHE A 71 14.96 8.78 -8.12
N LEU A 72 15.08 7.85 -7.18
CA LEU A 72 15.03 6.42 -7.44
C LEU A 72 13.66 6.02 -8.03
N ARG A 73 12.57 6.59 -7.51
CA ARG A 73 11.23 6.37 -8.06
C ARG A 73 11.13 6.89 -9.49
N TYR A 74 11.70 8.06 -9.78
CA TYR A 74 11.77 8.61 -11.14
C TYR A 74 12.57 7.72 -12.08
N VAL A 75 13.76 7.28 -11.66
CA VAL A 75 14.62 6.38 -12.44
C VAL A 75 13.95 5.04 -12.69
N VAL A 76 13.34 4.43 -11.68
CA VAL A 76 12.58 3.17 -11.81
C VAL A 76 11.43 3.35 -12.80
N PHE A 77 10.62 4.41 -12.68
CA PHE A 77 9.56 4.68 -13.65
C PHE A 77 10.08 4.94 -15.05
N HIS A 78 11.23 5.59 -15.19
CA HIS A 78 11.83 5.86 -16.49
C HIS A 78 12.38 4.59 -17.14
N ILE A 79 13.07 3.74 -16.39
CA ILE A 79 13.60 2.46 -16.85
C ILE A 79 12.47 1.48 -17.18
N PHE A 80 11.46 1.35 -16.31
CA PHE A 80 10.33 0.44 -16.55
C PHE A 80 9.34 0.94 -17.60
N LYS A 81 9.37 2.23 -17.97
CA LYS A 81 8.62 2.78 -19.11
C LYS A 81 9.25 2.42 -20.47
N VAL A 82 10.43 1.78 -20.48
CA VAL A 82 11.08 1.22 -21.68
C VAL A 82 10.68 -0.26 -21.91
N MET A 83 9.53 -0.70 -21.36
CA MET A 83 8.78 -1.86 -21.83
C MET A 83 7.33 -1.46 -22.09
#